data_AF-A0A9X2S3S4-F1
#
_entry.id   AF-A0A9X2S3S4-F1
#
_cell.length_a   1.000
_cell.length_b   1.000
_cell.length_c   1.000
_cell.angle_alpha   90.00
_cell.angle_beta   90.00
_cell.angle_gamma   90.00
#
_symmetry.space_group_name_H-M   'P 1'
#
loop_
_entity.id
_entity.type
_entity.pdbx_description
1 polymer ?
#
loop_
_entity_poly.entity_id
_entity_poly.type
_entity_poly.pdbx_seq_one_letter_code
_entity_poly.pdbx_strand_id
1 'polypeptide(L)'
;MKLTKEKLWELKEMYENPFNDVKDIANKFNMDVQQLYNFVHRKGFVIGTLQEYGYQKCSTCKKILEANSENFYVNKNYKNGFGYECKPCARKRRMKKYYTNKGEKNE
;
A
#
# COMPACT_ATOMS: atom_id res chain seq x y z
N MET A 1 -25.56 2.05 16.73
CA MET A 1 -24.95 0.72 16.90
C MET A 1 -23.90 0.78 18.00
N LYS A 2 -23.93 -0.14 18.97
CA LYS A 2 -22.97 -0.20 20.08
C LYS A 2 -22.24 -1.54 20.01
N LEU A 3 -20.94 -1.51 19.72
CA LEU A 3 -20.10 -2.71 19.76
C LEU A 3 -19.72 -3.05 21.20
N THR A 4 -19.54 -4.34 21.49
CA THR A 4 -18.91 -4.78 22.74
C THR A 4 -17.45 -4.33 22.78
N LYS A 5 -16.82 -4.39 23.96
CA LYS A 5 -15.40 -4.05 24.11
C LYS A 5 -14.52 -4.97 23.26
N GLU A 6 -14.81 -6.28 23.23
CA GLU A 6 -14.03 -7.22 22.40
C GLU A 6 -14.17 -6.89 20.91
N LYS A 7 -15.41 -6.65 20.45
CA LYS A 7 -15.66 -6.31 19.05
C LYS A 7 -15.01 -4.98 18.64
N LEU A 8 -14.91 -4.03 19.57
CA LEU A 8 -14.21 -2.77 19.31
C LEU A 8 -12.70 -2.97 19.14
N TRP A 9 -12.08 -3.83 19.96
CA TRP A 9 -10.66 -4.19 19.82
C TRP A 9 -10.40 -4.95 18.52
N GLU A 10 -11.21 -5.96 18.22
CA GLU A 10 -11.13 -6.71 16.95
C GLU A 10 -11.23 -5.76 15.75
N LEU A 11 -12.17 -4.82 15.78
CA LEU A 11 -12.33 -3.82 14.72
C LEU A 11 -11.08 -2.94 14.57
N LYS A 12 -10.52 -2.49 15.69
CA LYS A 12 -9.31 -1.65 15.69
C LYS A 12 -8.14 -2.39 15.04
N GLU A 13 -7.83 -3.61 15.49
CA GLU A 13 -6.74 -4.41 14.94
C GLU A 13 -6.92 -4.68 13.44
N MET A 14 -8.15 -4.98 13.02
CA MET A 14 -8.45 -5.21 11.61
C MET A 14 -8.29 -3.94 10.78
N TYR A 15 -8.78 -2.79 11.25
CA TYR A 15 -8.80 -1.53 10.51
C TYR A 15 -7.42 -0.87 10.42
N GLU A 16 -6.62 -0.94 11.50
CA GLU A 16 -5.28 -0.35 11.51
C GLU A 16 -4.29 -1.16 10.64
N ASN A 17 -4.61 -2.41 10.30
CA ASN A 17 -3.81 -3.26 9.44
C ASN A 17 -4.05 -2.96 7.93
N PRO A 18 -3.03 -2.45 7.20
CA PRO A 18 -3.18 -2.05 5.80
C PRO A 18 -3.31 -3.20 4.79
N PHE A 19 -3.14 -4.45 5.23
CA PHE A 19 -3.36 -5.63 4.39
C PHE A 19 -4.82 -6.04 4.31
N ASN A 20 -5.65 -5.58 5.25
CA ASN A 20 -7.06 -5.92 5.28
C ASN A 20 -7.86 -5.03 4.33
N ASP A 21 -8.74 -5.64 3.54
CA ASP A 21 -9.66 -4.88 2.68
C ASP A 21 -10.79 -4.27 3.51
N VAL A 22 -11.02 -2.98 3.30
CA VAL A 22 -12.03 -2.22 4.07
C VAL A 22 -13.45 -2.78 3.86
N LYS A 23 -13.76 -3.33 2.68
CA LYS A 23 -15.07 -3.94 2.43
C LYS A 23 -15.24 -5.22 3.22
N ASP A 24 -14.19 -6.04 3.33
CA ASP A 24 -14.23 -7.28 4.11
C ASP A 24 -14.41 -6.98 5.60
N ILE A 25 -13.75 -5.93 6.11
CA ILE A 25 -13.98 -5.43 7.47
C ILE A 25 -15.44 -4.98 7.61
N ALA A 26 -15.95 -4.15 6.70
CA ALA A 26 -17.32 -3.64 6.79
C ALA A 26 -18.36 -4.78 6.81
N ASN A 27 -18.19 -5.76 5.91
CA ASN A 27 -19.02 -6.95 5.84
C ASN A 27 -18.99 -7.75 7.15
N LYS A 28 -17.80 -7.97 7.72
CA LYS A 28 -17.64 -8.72 8.98
C LYS A 28 -18.36 -8.06 10.17
N PHE A 29 -18.45 -6.74 10.17
CA PHE A 29 -19.13 -5.98 11.22
C PHE A 29 -20.58 -5.60 10.86
N ASN A 30 -21.14 -6.17 9.78
CA ASN A 30 -22.47 -5.88 9.27
C ASN A 30 -22.72 -4.38 9.07
N MET A 31 -21.74 -3.69 8.50
CA MET A 31 -21.81 -2.27 8.15
C MET A 31 -21.63 -2.09 6.65
N ASP A 32 -22.15 -0.98 6.11
CA ASP A 32 -21.62 -0.47 4.85
C ASP A 32 -20.27 0.22 5.07
N VAL A 33 -19.52 0.42 3.97
CA VAL A 33 -18.18 1.01 4.00
C VAL A 33 -18.19 2.44 4.56
N GLN A 34 -19.23 3.22 4.28
CA GLN A 34 -19.35 4.60 4.77
C GLN A 34 -19.63 4.64 6.27
N GLN A 35 -20.51 3.76 6.75
CA GLN A 35 -20.77 3.56 8.18
C GLN A 35 -19.50 3.18 8.92
N LEU A 36 -18.72 2.25 8.36
CA LEU A 36 -17.42 1.87 8.90
C LEU A 36 -16.48 3.08 9.01
N TYR A 37 -16.26 3.82 7.91
CA TYR A 37 -15.40 5.02 7.92
C TYR A 37 -15.85 6.08 8.95
N ASN A 38 -17.15 6.36 9.02
CA ASN A 38 -17.68 7.31 9.99
C ASN A 38 -17.52 6.81 11.44
N PHE A 39 -17.62 5.51 11.66
CA PHE A 39 -17.47 4.91 12.98
C PHE A 39 -16.01 4.95 13.45
N VAL A 40 -15.09 4.43 12.64
CA VAL A 40 -13.65 4.34 12.96
C VAL A 40 -13.03 5.73 13.11
N HIS A 41 -13.42 6.70 12.28
CA HIS A 41 -13.01 8.10 12.42
C HIS A 41 -13.44 8.69 13.78
N ARG A 42 -14.70 8.50 14.19
CA ARG A 42 -15.18 8.94 15.52
C ARG A 42 -14.48 8.23 16.68
N LYS A 43 -13.92 7.05 16.45
CA LYS A 43 -13.12 6.30 17.42
C LYS A 43 -11.62 6.63 17.37
N GLY A 44 -11.18 7.44 16.41
CA GLY A 44 -9.78 7.81 16.24
C GLY A 44 -8.89 6.66 15.72
N PHE A 45 -9.47 5.65 15.08
CA PHE A 45 -8.67 4.58 14.46
C PHE A 45 -8.14 5.05 13.11
N VAL A 46 -6.89 4.70 12.81
CA VAL A 46 -6.18 5.14 11.61
C VAL A 46 -5.61 3.94 10.85
N ILE A 47 -5.77 3.91 9.54
CA ILE A 47 -5.13 2.87 8.72
C ILE A 47 -3.61 3.06 8.79
N GLY A 48 -2.89 2.01 9.21
CA GLY A 48 -1.43 1.99 9.25
C GLY A 48 -0.80 2.04 7.86
N THR A 49 0.50 2.29 7.78
CA THR A 49 1.21 2.32 6.50
C THR A 49 1.84 0.96 6.19
N LEU A 50 1.88 0.55 4.91
CA LEU A 50 2.57 -0.70 4.53
C LEU A 50 4.04 -0.71 5.00
N GLN A 51 4.66 0.46 5.05
CA GLN A 51 6.05 0.66 5.45
C GLN A 51 6.29 0.34 6.92
N GLU A 52 5.32 0.60 7.81
CA GLU A 52 5.39 0.19 9.23
C GLU A 52 5.53 -1.32 9.39
N TYR A 53 5.03 -2.08 8.42
CA TYR A 53 5.12 -3.54 8.37
C TYR A 53 6.29 -4.06 7.52
N GLY A 54 7.15 -3.18 7.00
CA GLY A 54 8.26 -3.58 6.13
C GLY A 54 7.86 -3.89 4.69
N TYR A 55 6.69 -3.42 4.23
CA TYR A 55 6.21 -3.62 2.86
C TYR A 55 6.06 -2.30 2.10
N GLN A 56 6.00 -2.41 0.78
CA GLN A 56 5.74 -1.29 -0.11
C GLN A 56 4.92 -1.73 -1.33
N LYS A 57 4.00 -0.86 -1.74
CA LYS A 57 3.22 -1.04 -2.97
C LYS A 57 3.97 -0.44 -4.17
N CYS A 58 4.23 -1.24 -5.20
CA CYS A 58 4.80 -0.74 -6.45
C CYS A 58 3.83 0.25 -7.13
N SER A 59 4.32 1.44 -7.46
CA SER A 59 3.51 2.48 -8.12
C SER A 59 2.97 2.06 -9.50
N THR A 60 3.70 1.21 -10.22
CA THR A 60 3.37 0.78 -11.59
C THR A 60 2.41 -0.42 -11.58
N CYS A 61 2.83 -1.55 -11.00
CA CYS A 61 2.05 -2.79 -11.06
C CYS A 61 1.11 -3.00 -9.87
N LYS A 62 1.12 -2.09 -8.88
CA LYS A 62 0.27 -2.10 -7.69
C LYS A 62 0.41 -3.31 -6.77
N LYS A 63 1.36 -4.23 -7.03
CA LYS A 63 1.71 -5.33 -6.13
C LYS A 63 2.33 -4.82 -4.84
N ILE A 64 1.95 -5.42 -3.71
CA ILE A 64 2.58 -5.21 -2.40
C ILE A 64 3.71 -6.23 -2.27
N LEU A 65 4.92 -5.75 -1.97
CA LEU A 65 6.14 -6.56 -1.84
C LEU A 65 6.91 -6.09 -0.61
N GLU A 66 7.78 -6.92 -0.07
CA GLU A 66 8.70 -6.51 0.99
C GLU A 66 9.55 -5.31 0.53
N ALA A 67 9.66 -4.30 1.38
CA ALA A 67 10.47 -3.11 1.17
C ALA A 67 11.95 -3.43 1.43
N ASN A 68 12.52 -4.28 0.58
CA ASN A 68 13.90 -4.73 0.66
C ASN A 68 14.65 -4.50 -0.66
N SER A 69 15.97 -4.70 -0.62
CA SER A 69 16.85 -4.46 -1.76
C SER A 69 16.68 -5.50 -2.88
N GLU A 70 15.96 -6.60 -2.66
CA GLU A 70 15.67 -7.61 -3.68
C GLU A 70 14.53 -7.13 -4.59
N ASN A 71 13.46 -6.59 -3.99
CA ASN A 71 12.25 -6.14 -4.68
C ASN A 71 12.35 -4.71 -5.21
N PHE A 72 13.09 -3.83 -4.54
CA PHE A 72 13.17 -2.40 -4.87
C PHE A 72 14.63 -1.94 -5.02
N TYR A 73 14.85 -0.94 -5.87
CA TYR A 73 16.17 -0.28 -5.96
C TYR A 73 16.36 0.66 -4.76
N VAL A 74 17.55 0.61 -4.15
CA VAL A 74 17.94 1.56 -3.10
C VAL A 74 17.95 2.98 -3.65
N ASN A 75 17.36 3.91 -2.92
CA ASN A 75 17.34 5.32 -3.24
C ASN A 75 17.26 6.16 -1.96
N LYS A 76 18.36 6.85 -1.65
CA LYS A 76 18.54 7.70 -0.46
C LYS A 76 17.62 8.92 -0.40
N ASN A 77 16.99 9.29 -1.51
CA ASN A 77 16.09 10.45 -1.55
C ASN A 77 14.70 10.13 -0.98
N TYR A 78 14.37 8.85 -0.74
CA TYR A 78 13.09 8.44 -0.16
C TYR A 78 13.21 8.11 1.32
N LYS A 79 12.16 8.42 2.08
CA LYS A 79 12.10 8.24 3.54
C LYS A 79 12.43 6.82 4.00
N ASN A 80 12.02 5.81 3.23
CA ASN A 80 12.29 4.40 3.53
C ASN A 80 13.53 3.83 2.81
N GLY A 81 14.31 4.66 2.10
CA GLY A 81 15.52 4.25 1.40
C GLY A 81 15.30 3.45 0.11
N PHE A 82 14.06 3.30 -0.37
CA PHE A 82 13.75 2.53 -1.58
C PHE A 82 12.97 3.35 -2.61
N GLY A 83 13.19 3.06 -3.90
CA GLY A 83 12.40 3.63 -4.98
C GLY A 83 10.94 3.17 -4.96
N TYR A 84 10.05 3.94 -5.59
CA TYR A 84 8.59 3.74 -5.62
C TYR A 84 8.13 2.62 -6.59
N GLU A 85 9.02 2.10 -7.43
CA GLU A 85 8.75 1.01 -8.39
C GLU A 85 9.55 -0.24 -8.04
N CYS A 86 8.93 -1.41 -8.19
CA CYS A 86 9.66 -2.68 -8.08
C CYS A 86 10.68 -2.82 -9.22
N LYS A 87 11.75 -3.59 -8.98
CA LYS A 87 12.83 -3.77 -9.95
C LYS A 87 12.35 -4.23 -11.33
N PRO A 88 11.40 -5.19 -11.48
CA PRO A 88 10.89 -5.57 -12.78
C PRO A 88 10.26 -4.41 -13.56
N CYS A 89 9.44 -3.59 -12.90
CA CYS A 89 8.81 -2.42 -13.51
C CYS A 89 9.84 -1.35 -13.88
N ALA A 90 10.77 -1.05 -12.98
CA ALA A 90 11.85 -0.10 -13.24
C ALA A 90 12.75 -0.56 -14.40
N ARG A 91 13.06 -1.86 -14.52
CA ARG A 91 13.83 -2.42 -15.64
C ARG A 91 13.10 -2.25 -16.96
N LYS A 92 11.81 -2.59 -17.03
CA LYS A 92 10.98 -2.39 -18.23
C LYS A 92 10.95 -0.93 -18.67
N ARG A 93 10.78 0.01 -17.73
CA ARG A 93 10.80 1.45 -18.01
C ARG A 93 12.15 1.93 -18.53
N ARG A 94 13.26 1.50 -17.92
CA ARG A 94 14.63 1.84 -18.39
C ARG A 94 14.90 1.30 -19.80
N MET A 95 14.46 0.08 -20.10
CA MET A 95 14.57 -0.49 -21.45
C MET A 95 13.79 0.32 -22.47
N LYS A 96 12.52 0.67 -22.18
CA LYS A 96 11.72 1.51 -23.07
C LYS A 96 12.43 2.83 -23.40
N LYS A 97 12.97 3.53 -22.39
CA LYS A 97 13.73 4.77 -22.58
C LYS A 97 14.96 4.59 -23.47
N TYR A 98 15.69 3.48 -23.31
CA TYR A 98 16.85 3.19 -24.15
C TYR A 98 16.47 3.04 -25.64
N TYR A 99 15.39 2.31 -25.94
CA TYR A 99 14.96 2.12 -27.33
C TYR A 99 14.38 3.40 -27.95
N THR A 100 13.60 4.19 -27.19
CA THR A 100 13.11 5.49 -27.66
C THR A 100 14.27 6.43 -28.01
N ASN A 101 15.22 6.60 -27.09
CA ASN A 101 16.37 7.49 -27.29
C ASN A 101 17.34 7.00 -28.37
N LYS A 102 17.35 5.70 -28.71
CA LYS A 102 18.17 5.15 -29.80
C LYS A 102 17.50 5.35 -31.17
N GLY A 103 16.17 5.34 -31.24
CA GLY A 103 15.43 5.69 -32.45
C GLY A 103 15.64 7.15 -32.85
N GLU A 104 15.54 8.07 -31.87
CA GLU A 104 15.72 9.52 -32.06
C GLU A 104 17.15 9.95 -32.43
N LYS A 105 18.15 9.06 -32.30
CA LYS A 105 19.55 9.36 -32.64
C LYS A 105 19.96 8.86 -34.03
N ASN A 106 19.10 8.11 -34.71
CA ASN A 106 19.38 7.52 -36.02
C ASN A 106 18.51 8.14 -37.14
N GLU A 107 17.92 9.31 -36.87
CA GLU A 107 17.14 10.14 -37.81
C GLU A 107 17.80 11.53 -37.85
#